data_AF-A0A1F5C165-F1
#
_entry.id   AF-A0A1F5C165-F1
#
_cell.length_a   1.000
_cell.length_b   1.000
_cell.length_c   1.000
_cell.angle_alpha   90.00
_cell.angle_beta   90.00
_cell.angle_gamma   90.00
#
_symmetry.space_group_name_H-M   'P 1'
#
loop_
_entity.id
_entity.type
_entity.pdbx_description
1 polymer ?
#
loop_
_entity_poly.entity_id
_entity_poly.type
_entity_poly.pdbx_seq_one_letter_code
_entity_poly.pdbx_strand_id
1 'polypeptide(L)'
;MNLVIAPHPFYPGFRCLRSSLEPHIDSFDAVEFSFFYSRLINPNKKAVQAAGHHGKPLVGSSDCHNIWQVGYTYSVVEAEKTIPSIIAAVKEGRVEVATTPLSMRAMFRVGVNWVLGDKLKVHLRI
;
A
#
# COMPACT_ATOMS: atom_id res chain seq x y z
N MET A 1 -9.63 -1.41 20.08
CA MET A 1 -9.63 -0.38 19.03
C MET A 1 -8.71 -0.86 17.92
N ASN A 2 -9.25 -1.13 16.73
CA ASN A 2 -8.53 -1.74 15.59
C ASN A 2 -8.53 -0.80 14.39
N LEU A 3 -7.62 -1.04 13.45
CA LEU A 3 -7.58 -0.40 12.13
C LEU A 3 -7.43 -1.51 11.09
N VAL A 4 -8.41 -1.65 10.20
CA VAL A 4 -8.43 -2.69 9.16
C VAL A 4 -8.27 -2.04 7.79
N ILE A 5 -7.20 -2.38 7.08
CA ILE A 5 -6.83 -1.76 5.80
C ILE A 5 -6.85 -2.84 4.72
N ALA A 6 -7.43 -2.55 3.56
CA ALA A 6 -7.38 -3.44 2.41
C ALA A 6 -6.00 -3.36 1.72
N PRO A 7 -5.13 -4.39 1.79
CA PRO A 7 -3.78 -4.31 1.26
C PRO A 7 -3.80 -4.46 -0.27
N HIS A 8 -3.12 -3.53 -0.94
CA HIS A 8 -2.79 -3.46 -2.37
C HIS A 8 -3.80 -4.20 -3.26
N PRO A 9 -5.09 -3.80 -3.24
CA PRO A 9 -6.19 -4.70 -3.58
C PRO A 9 -6.24 -5.06 -5.07
N PHE A 10 -5.64 -4.25 -5.93
CA PHE A 10 -5.65 -4.43 -7.39
C PHE A 10 -4.32 -4.93 -7.97
N TYR A 11 -3.37 -5.31 -7.12
CA TYR A 11 -2.10 -5.86 -7.57
C TYR A 11 -2.22 -7.31 -8.07
N PRO A 12 -1.29 -7.77 -8.93
CA PRO A 12 -1.26 -9.15 -9.37
C PRO A 12 -0.85 -10.08 -8.23
N GLY A 13 -1.79 -10.89 -7.74
CA GLY A 13 -1.52 -11.92 -6.75
C GLY A 13 -2.80 -12.69 -6.39
N PHE A 14 -2.64 -13.93 -5.92
CA PHE A 14 -3.77 -14.77 -5.48
C PHE A 14 -4.41 -14.30 -4.17
N ARG A 15 -3.75 -13.39 -3.45
CA ARG A 15 -4.17 -12.87 -2.14
C ARG A 15 -4.73 -11.44 -2.19
N CYS A 16 -4.82 -10.84 -3.37
CA CYS A 16 -5.36 -9.49 -3.55
C CYS A 16 -6.88 -9.56 -3.76
N LEU A 17 -7.63 -8.62 -3.17
CA LEU A 17 -9.10 -8.62 -3.16
C LEU A 17 -9.73 -8.47 -4.55
N ARG A 18 -9.16 -7.62 -5.41
CA ARG A 18 -9.65 -7.33 -6.77
C ARG A 18 -11.15 -6.99 -6.77
N SER A 19 -11.96 -7.76 -7.50
CA SER A 19 -13.41 -7.58 -7.59
C SER A 19 -14.14 -7.78 -6.26
N SER A 20 -13.50 -8.41 -5.28
CA SER A 20 -14.08 -8.61 -3.94
C SER A 20 -13.91 -7.41 -3.02
N LEU A 21 -13.15 -6.37 -3.42
CA LEU A 21 -12.94 -5.18 -2.59
C LEU A 21 -14.25 -4.43 -2.36
N GLU A 22 -14.90 -3.97 -3.43
CA GLU A 22 -16.08 -3.10 -3.33
C GLU A 22 -17.27 -3.77 -2.63
N PRO A 23 -17.61 -5.05 -2.89
CA PRO A 23 -18.69 -5.73 -2.17
C PRO A 23 -18.46 -5.89 -0.66
N HIS A 24 -17.20 -5.78 -0.20
CA HIS A 24 -16.83 -5.93 1.21
C HIS A 24 -16.17 -4.67 1.77
N ILE A 25 -16.33 -3.52 1.11
CA ILE A 25 -15.62 -2.30 1.43
C ILE A 25 -15.88 -1.81 2.86
N ASP A 26 -17.06 -2.13 3.40
CA ASP A 26 -17.47 -1.82 4.77
C ASP A 26 -16.70 -2.60 5.83
N SER A 27 -16.02 -3.69 5.46
CA SER A 27 -15.12 -4.43 6.35
C SER A 27 -13.79 -3.71 6.58
N PHE A 28 -13.52 -2.63 5.84
CA PHE A 28 -12.27 -1.89 5.88
C PHE A 28 -12.48 -0.45 6.34
N ASP A 29 -11.57 0.02 7.18
CA ASP A 29 -11.47 1.41 7.59
C ASP A 29 -10.75 2.27 6.53
N ALA A 30 -9.85 1.68 5.74
CA ALA A 30 -9.07 2.36 4.71
C ALA A 30 -8.63 1.42 3.58
N VAL A 31 -8.15 1.99 2.48
CA VAL A 31 -7.59 1.24 1.34
C VAL A 31 -6.11 1.57 1.16
N GLU A 32 -5.28 0.55 0.95
CA GLU A 32 -3.84 0.76 0.75
C GLU A 32 -3.52 1.35 -0.63
N PHE A 33 -2.64 2.35 -0.64
CA PHE A 33 -1.88 2.78 -1.80
C PHE A 33 -0.47 2.19 -1.70
N SER A 34 -0.14 1.26 -2.59
CA SER A 34 1.12 0.52 -2.58
C SER A 34 2.27 1.31 -3.21
N PHE A 35 3.48 1.13 -2.69
CA PHE A 35 4.70 1.66 -3.30
C PHE A 35 5.04 1.09 -4.69
N PHE A 36 4.51 -0.09 -5.04
CA PHE A 36 4.98 -0.87 -6.20
C PHE A 36 4.40 -0.38 -7.55
N TYR A 37 4.52 0.91 -7.84
CA TYR A 37 4.05 1.50 -9.09
C TYR A 37 5.13 2.35 -9.75
N SER A 38 4.96 2.60 -11.05
CA SER A 38 5.74 3.55 -11.83
C SER A 38 4.81 4.53 -12.55
N ARG A 39 5.39 5.50 -13.25
CA ARG A 39 4.63 6.41 -14.11
C ARG A 39 3.88 5.68 -15.24
N LEU A 40 4.38 4.53 -15.68
CA LEU A 40 3.78 3.73 -16.77
C LEU A 40 2.79 2.69 -16.26
N ILE A 41 3.06 2.09 -15.10
CA ILE A 41 2.27 1.00 -14.52
C ILE A 41 1.82 1.43 -13.13
N ASN A 42 0.52 1.71 -12.97
CA ASN A 42 -0.04 2.14 -11.70
C ASN A 42 -1.40 1.47 -11.40
N PRO A 43 -1.38 0.29 -10.75
CA PRO A 43 -2.59 -0.38 -10.28
C PRO A 43 -3.33 0.40 -9.18
N ASN A 44 -2.65 1.30 -8.45
CA ASN A 44 -3.27 2.10 -7.39
C ASN A 44 -4.39 3.00 -7.93
N LYS A 45 -4.43 3.31 -9.23
CA LYS A 45 -5.53 4.10 -9.82
C LYS A 45 -6.91 3.49 -9.51
N LYS A 46 -7.03 2.16 -9.54
CA LYS A 46 -8.28 1.47 -9.19
C LYS A 46 -8.57 1.54 -7.68
N ALA A 47 -7.54 1.48 -6.85
CA ALA A 47 -7.66 1.64 -5.41
C ALA A 47 -8.14 3.05 -5.04
N VAL A 48 -7.57 4.08 -5.65
CA VAL A 48 -7.98 5.48 -5.49
C VAL A 48 -9.43 5.67 -5.91
N GLN A 49 -9.84 5.12 -7.06
CA GLN A 49 -11.21 5.21 -7.52
C GLN A 49 -12.20 4.54 -6.57
N ALA A 50 -11.94 3.29 -6.18
CA ALA A 50 -12.80 2.55 -5.27
C ALA A 50 -12.88 3.24 -3.89
N ALA A 51 -11.75 3.68 -3.34
CA ALA A 51 -11.73 4.40 -2.07
C ALA A 51 -12.55 5.69 -2.16
N GLY A 52 -12.39 6.47 -3.25
CA GLY A 52 -13.15 7.69 -3.48
C GLY A 52 -14.66 7.46 -3.63
N HIS A 53 -15.07 6.42 -4.38
CA HIS A 53 -16.49 6.07 -4.54
C HIS A 53 -17.17 5.72 -3.21
N HIS A 54 -16.45 5.07 -2.30
CA HIS A 54 -16.98 4.57 -1.02
C HIS A 54 -16.60 5.44 0.19
N GLY A 55 -16.03 6.63 -0.05
CA GLY A 55 -15.63 7.55 1.02
C GLY A 55 -14.57 6.99 1.98
N LYS A 56 -13.74 6.05 1.52
CA LYS A 56 -12.68 5.44 2.34
C LYS A 56 -11.38 6.23 2.22
N PRO A 57 -10.66 6.46 3.32
CA PRO A 57 -9.33 7.06 3.27
C PRO A 57 -8.31 6.15 2.61
N LEU A 58 -7.23 6.76 2.09
CA LEU A 58 -6.08 6.05 1.53
C LEU A 58 -4.94 6.02 2.54
N VAL A 59 -4.28 4.86 2.65
CA VAL A 59 -3.09 4.69 3.49
C VAL A 59 -1.92 4.24 2.60
N GLY A 60 -0.84 5.00 2.60
CA GLY A 60 0.41 4.69 1.93
C GLY A 60 1.27 3.73 2.74
N SER A 61 1.78 2.69 2.10
CA SER A 61 2.62 1.66 2.70
C SER A 61 3.77 1.27 1.78
N SER A 62 4.92 0.99 2.39
CA SER A 62 6.12 0.57 1.66
C SER A 62 6.16 -0.92 1.37
N ASP A 63 5.37 -1.74 2.09
CA ASP A 63 5.44 -3.22 2.06
C ASP A 63 6.89 -3.74 1.92
N CYS A 64 7.80 -3.15 2.71
CA CYS A 64 9.22 -3.18 2.37
C CYS A 64 9.85 -4.51 2.78
N HIS A 65 10.44 -5.19 1.79
CA HIS A 65 11.26 -6.40 1.97
C HIS A 65 12.76 -6.06 1.94
N ASN A 66 13.10 -4.81 1.57
CA ASN A 66 14.46 -4.31 1.57
C ASN A 66 14.51 -2.89 2.17
N ILE A 67 15.56 -2.58 2.92
CA ILE A 67 15.71 -1.27 3.59
C ILE A 67 15.67 -0.08 2.63
N TRP A 68 16.17 -0.25 1.40
CA TRP A 68 16.19 0.81 0.39
C TRP A 68 14.79 1.15 -0.16
N GLN A 69 13.76 0.36 0.17
CA GLN A 69 12.37 0.65 -0.21
C GLN A 69 11.68 1.59 0.80
N VAL A 70 12.26 1.80 2.00
CA VAL A 70 11.72 2.72 2.99
C VAL A 70 11.71 4.15 2.43
N GLY A 71 10.59 4.85 2.64
CA GLY A 71 10.42 6.24 2.21
C GLY A 71 9.84 6.42 0.81
N TYR A 72 9.69 5.36 0.00
CA TYR A 72 9.04 5.48 -1.32
C TYR A 72 7.54 5.75 -1.23
N THR A 73 6.84 5.15 -0.26
CA THR A 73 5.41 5.40 -0.01
C THR A 73 5.14 5.22 1.46
N TYR A 74 4.54 6.23 2.07
CA TYR A 74 4.20 6.27 3.49
C TYR A 74 2.98 7.15 3.71
N SER A 75 2.45 7.11 4.92
CA SER A 75 1.30 7.93 5.33
C SER A 75 1.76 9.04 6.26
N VAL A 76 1.33 10.27 5.98
CA VAL A 76 1.43 11.39 6.91
C VAL A 76 0.09 11.48 7.62
N VAL A 77 0.08 11.25 8.94
CA VAL A 77 -1.14 11.21 9.76
C VAL A 77 -1.13 12.39 10.72
N GLU A 78 -2.20 13.18 10.70
CA GLU A 78 -2.37 14.31 11.62
C GLU A 78 -2.99 13.81 12.94
N ALA A 79 -2.10 13.48 13.88
CA ALA A 79 -2.45 12.87 15.16
C ALA A 79 -1.36 13.07 16.22
N GLU A 80 -1.72 12.87 17.48
CA GLU A 80 -0.76 12.62 18.54
C GLU A 80 -0.01 11.31 18.28
N LYS A 81 1.24 11.20 18.76
CA LYS A 81 2.10 10.01 18.57
C LYS A 81 1.70 8.84 19.47
N THR A 82 0.41 8.50 19.48
CA THR A 82 -0.17 7.39 20.25
C THR A 82 -1.00 6.50 19.34
N ILE A 83 -1.04 5.20 19.65
CA ILE A 83 -1.78 4.21 18.85
C ILE A 83 -3.27 4.61 18.69
N PRO A 84 -4.00 4.99 19.76
CA PRO A 84 -5.43 5.34 19.62
C PRO A 84 -5.65 6.59 18.77
N SER A 85 -4.79 7.61 18.90
CA SER A 85 -4.91 8.85 18.13
C SER A 85 -4.65 8.62 16.65
N ILE A 86 -3.64 7.82 16.30
CA ILE A 86 -3.35 7.45 14.91
C ILE A 86 -4.51 6.66 14.31
N ILE A 87 -5.06 5.67 15.02
CA ILE A 87 -6.20 4.88 14.53
C ILE A 87 -7.41 5.79 14.28
N ALA A 88 -7.74 6.69 15.22
CA ALA A 88 -8.85 7.61 15.07
C ALA A 88 -8.65 8.56 13.88
N ALA A 89 -7.47 9.18 13.76
CA ALA A 89 -7.15 10.09 12.67
C ALA A 89 -7.25 9.43 11.29
N VAL A 90 -6.76 8.19 11.14
CA VAL A 90 -6.90 7.46 9.87
C VAL A 90 -8.36 7.20 9.55
N LYS A 91 -9.17 6.72 10.51
CA LYS A 91 -10.62 6.47 10.30
C LYS A 91 -11.40 7.73 9.96
N GLU A 92 -10.97 8.88 10.49
CA GLU A 92 -11.55 10.20 10.24
C GLU A 92 -11.03 10.85 8.95
N GLY A 93 -10.12 10.18 8.22
CA GLY A 93 -9.57 10.67 6.96
C GLY A 93 -8.47 11.73 7.10
N ARG A 94 -7.95 11.96 8.30
CA ARG A 94 -6.77 12.82 8.56
C ARG A 94 -5.46 12.11 8.22
N VAL A 95 -5.35 11.65 6.98
CA VAL A 95 -4.19 10.92 6.46
C VAL A 95 -3.94 11.29 5.01
N GLU A 96 -2.68 11.56 4.68
CA GLU A 96 -2.22 11.82 3.32
C GLU A 96 -1.18 10.79 2.89
N VAL A 97 -1.27 10.33 1.64
CA VAL A 97 -0.28 9.43 1.03
C VAL A 97 0.85 10.26 0.43
N ALA A 98 2.03 10.18 1.03
CA ALA A 98 3.26 10.70 0.43
C ALA A 98 3.95 9.58 -0.36
N THR A 99 4.23 9.81 -1.65
CA THR A 99 4.74 8.75 -2.52
C THR A 99 5.62 9.25 -3.66
N THR A 100 6.61 8.45 -4.05
CA THR A 100 7.46 8.63 -5.24
C THR A 100 7.36 7.39 -6.14
N PRO A 101 7.07 7.53 -7.45
CA PRO A 101 6.99 6.39 -8.34
C PRO A 101 8.36 5.73 -8.53
N LEU A 102 8.38 4.40 -8.60
CA LEU A 102 9.57 3.65 -8.94
C LEU A 102 9.96 3.88 -10.42
N SER A 103 11.28 3.83 -10.67
CA SER A 103 11.76 3.63 -12.04
C SER A 103 11.50 2.19 -12.50
N MET A 104 11.44 1.96 -13.81
CA MET A 104 11.29 0.60 -14.34
C MET A 104 12.42 -0.34 -13.87
N ARG A 105 13.65 0.19 -13.73
CA ARG A 105 14.80 -0.55 -13.19
C ARG A 105 14.58 -0.93 -11.72
N ALA A 106 14.08 0.00 -10.92
CA ALA A 106 13.76 -0.26 -9.52
C ALA A 106 12.63 -1.29 -9.39
N MET A 107 11.56 -1.19 -10.17
CA MET A 107 10.50 -2.22 -10.19
C MET A 107 11.03 -3.60 -10.56
N PHE A 108 11.89 -3.68 -11.59
CA PHE A 108 12.53 -4.95 -11.96
C PHE A 108 13.38 -5.51 -10.80
N ARG A 109 14.19 -4.67 -10.16
CA ARG A 109 14.97 -5.05 -8.97
C ARG A 109 14.10 -5.58 -7.83
N VAL A 110 12.98 -4.91 -7.52
CA VAL A 110 12.01 -5.41 -6.53
C VAL A 110 11.50 -6.80 -6.94
N GLY A 111 11.09 -6.96 -8.20
CA GLY A 111 10.55 -8.24 -8.70
C GLY A 111 11.57 -9.39 -8.62
N VAL A 112 12.82 -9.13 -9.00
CA VAL A 112 13.91 -10.12 -8.88
C VAL A 112 14.17 -10.44 -7.41
N ASN A 113 14.28 -9.43 -6.54
CA ASN A 113 14.55 -9.66 -5.12
C ASN A 113 13.42 -10.43 -4.43
N TRP A 114 12.17 -10.22 -4.82
CA TRP A 114 11.02 -11.00 -4.32
C TRP A 114 11.11 -12.48 -4.75
N VAL A 115 11.45 -12.76 -6.01
CA VAL A 115 11.63 -14.14 -6.49
C VAL A 115 12.83 -14.82 -5.82
N LEU A 116 13.95 -14.13 -5.71
CA LEU A 116 15.18 -14.72 -5.17
C LEU A 116 15.12 -14.84 -3.64
N GLY A 117 14.76 -13.76 -2.95
CA GLY A 117 14.69 -13.69 -1.49
C GLY A 117 13.53 -14.50 -0.92
N ASP A 118 12.29 -14.17 -1.29
CA ASP A 118 11.12 -14.70 -0.59
C ASP A 118 10.72 -16.10 -1.07
N LYS A 119 10.92 -16.38 -2.36
CA LYS A 119 10.59 -17.70 -2.94
C LYS A 119 11.73 -18.70 -2.85
N LEU A 120 12.97 -18.26 -3.07
CA LEU A 120 14.14 -19.16 -3.16
C LEU A 120 15.09 -19.06 -1.95
N LYS A 121 14.85 -18.14 -1.00
CA LYS A 121 15.72 -17.87 0.17
C LYS A 121 17.15 -17.44 -0.20
N VAL A 122 17.37 -16.98 -1.43
CA VAL A 122 18.65 -16.49 -1.93
C VAL A 122 18.67 -14.97 -1.79
N HIS A 123 19.45 -14.47 -0.82
CA HIS A 123 19.53 -13.05 -0.52
C HIS A 123 20.70 -12.42 -1.29
N LEU A 124 20.47 -12.03 -2.54
CA LEU A 124 21.46 -11.27 -3.30
C LEU A 124 21.34 -9.78 -2.93
N ARG A 125 22.45 -9.15 -2.55
CA ARG A 125 22.54 -7.70 -2.31
C ARG A 125 22.64 -6.91 -3.62
N ILE A 126 21.78 -7.19 -4.60
CA ILE A 126 21.72 -6.45 -5.87
C ILE A 126 20.63 -5.39 -5.83
#